data_AF-A0A2F0AHY5-F1
#
_entry.id   AF-A0A2F0AHY5-F1
#
_cell.length_a   1.000
_cell.length_b   1.000
_cell.length_c   1.000
_cell.angle_alpha   90.00
_cell.angle_beta   90.00
_cell.angle_gamma   90.00
#
_symmetry.space_group_name_H-M   'P 1'
#
loop_
_entity.id
_entity.type
_entity.pdbx_description
1 polymer ?
#
loop_
_entity_poly.entity_id
_entity_poly.type
_entity_poly.pdbx_seq_one_letter_code
_entity_poly.pdbx_strand_id
1 'polypeptide(L)'
;MYMEYLLDNKQYIFLALIVFILLFKIWRDLEFKETVNKKVDNLLAKYDNSSKEIEALLIEIGENTKRTEFVLEYLKRLDQNASRLADNIQGDQSMSKAIEMARQGKDHLEIIKETGLSNEEVEAIIHSHKE
;
A
#
# COMPACT_ATOMS: atom_id res chain seq x y z
N MET A 1 -73.66 -20.23 -44.49
CA MET A 1 -72.82 -19.22 -45.18
C MET A 1 -71.48 -18.95 -44.48
N TYR A 2 -71.36 -18.16 -43.39
CA TYR A 2 -70.04 -17.93 -42.74
C TYR A 2 -69.43 -19.19 -42.12
N MET A 3 -70.25 -20.05 -41.51
CA MET A 3 -69.78 -21.31 -40.90
C MET A 3 -69.34 -22.36 -41.93
N GLU A 4 -69.95 -22.39 -43.12
CA GLU A 4 -69.53 -23.27 -44.22
C GLU A 4 -68.20 -22.79 -44.83
N TYR A 5 -68.04 -21.47 -45.01
CA TYR A 5 -66.79 -20.89 -45.52
C TYR A 5 -65.60 -21.15 -44.58
N LEU A 6 -65.82 -21.16 -43.26
CA LEU A 6 -64.80 -21.53 -42.27
C LEU A 6 -64.48 -23.04 -42.31
N LEU A 7 -65.46 -23.89 -42.60
CA LEU A 7 -65.25 -25.34 -42.72
C LEU A 7 -64.41 -25.69 -43.95
N ASP A 8 -64.72 -25.09 -45.11
CA ASP A 8 -64.00 -25.33 -46.37
C ASP A 8 -62.55 -24.83 -46.33
N ASN A 9 -62.28 -23.76 -45.56
CA ASN A 9 -60.96 -23.14 -45.46
C ASN A 9 -60.18 -23.49 -44.17
N LYS A 10 -60.63 -24.50 -43.42
CA LYS A 10 -60.04 -24.88 -42.12
C LYS A 10 -58.53 -25.12 -42.16
N GLN A 11 -58.02 -25.68 -43.26
CA GLN A 11 -56.59 -25.95 -43.45
C GLN A 11 -55.77 -24.65 -43.53
N TYR A 12 -56.25 -23.64 -44.26
CA TYR A 12 -55.58 -22.34 -44.37
C TYR A 12 -55.56 -21.58 -43.04
N ILE A 13 -56.65 -21.67 -42.26
CA ILE A 13 -56.72 -21.07 -40.93
C ILE A 13 -55.69 -21.71 -39.98
N PHE A 14 -55.57 -23.04 -40.02
CA PHE A 14 -54.57 -23.74 -39.21
C PHE A 14 -53.13 -23.36 -39.60
N LEU A 15 -52.87 -23.23 -40.90
CA LEU A 15 -51.56 -22.84 -41.42
C LEU A 15 -51.21 -21.39 -41.05
N ALA A 16 -52.18 -20.48 -41.11
CA ALA A 16 -52.02 -19.10 -40.66
C ALA A 16 -51.69 -19.01 -39.16
N LEU A 17 -52.30 -19.88 -38.35
CA LEU A 17 -52.03 -19.95 -36.90
C LEU A 17 -50.60 -20.43 -36.62
N ILE A 18 -50.11 -21.44 -37.35
CA ILE A 18 -48.71 -21.89 -37.26
C ILE A 18 -47.75 -20.76 -37.63
N VAL A 19 -48.00 -20.07 -38.75
CA VAL A 19 -47.18 -18.94 -39.19
C VAL A 19 -47.16 -17.83 -38.14
N PHE A 20 -48.32 -17.52 -37.54
CA PHE A 20 -48.42 -16.52 -36.48
C PHE A 20 -47.57 -16.88 -35.25
N ILE A 21 -47.60 -18.15 -34.80
CA ILE A 21 -46.77 -18.62 -33.69
C ILE A 21 -45.28 -18.51 -34.02
N LEU A 22 -44.89 -18.85 -35.25
CA LEU A 22 -43.49 -18.75 -35.68
C LEU A 22 -43.01 -17.30 -35.72
N LEU A 23 -43.81 -16.38 -36.26
CA LEU A 23 -43.51 -14.95 -36.27
C LEU A 23 -43.39 -14.39 -34.84
N PHE A 24 -44.32 -14.77 -33.96
CA PHE A 24 -44.28 -14.36 -32.56
C PHE A 24 -43.02 -14.88 -31.84
N LYS A 25 -42.61 -16.12 -32.12
CA LYS A 25 -41.37 -16.71 -31.58
C LYS A 25 -40.14 -15.95 -32.05
N ILE A 26 -40.04 -15.61 -33.33
CA ILE A 26 -38.92 -14.87 -33.91
C ILE A 26 -38.83 -13.47 -33.29
N TRP A 27 -39.96 -12.77 -33.17
CA TRP A 27 -40.01 -11.44 -32.58
C TRP A 27 -39.50 -11.45 -31.14
N ARG A 28 -39.99 -12.39 -30.31
CA ARG A 28 -39.55 -12.55 -28.93
C ARG A 28 -38.06 -12.92 -28.80
N ASP A 29 -37.55 -13.77 -29.70
CA ASP A 29 -36.13 -14.16 -29.70
C ASP A 29 -35.23 -12.95 -30.03
N LEU A 30 -35.69 -12.07 -30.92
CA LEU A 30 -34.97 -10.86 -31.31
C LEU A 30 -34.89 -9.85 -30.15
N GLU A 31 -36.01 -9.60 -29.47
CA GLU A 31 -36.03 -8.73 -28.27
C GLU A 31 -35.15 -9.27 -27.13
N PHE A 32 -35.17 -10.60 -26.92
CA PHE A 32 -34.33 -11.24 -25.91
C PHE A 32 -32.85 -11.09 -26.24
N LYS A 33 -32.45 -11.36 -27.49
CA LYS A 33 -31.07 -11.17 -27.95
C LYS A 33 -30.60 -9.73 -27.79
N GLU A 34 -31.43 -8.75 -28.14
CA GLU A 34 -31.09 -7.34 -27.97
C GLU A 34 -30.85 -6.98 -26.49
N THR A 35 -31.74 -7.46 -25.60
CA THR A 35 -31.60 -7.24 -24.16
C THR A 35 -30.34 -7.89 -23.59
N VAL A 36 -30.03 -9.12 -24.02
CA VAL A 36 -28.82 -9.83 -23.59
C VAL A 36 -27.57 -9.14 -24.10
N ASN A 37 -27.54 -8.75 -25.38
CA ASN A 37 -26.40 -8.03 -25.96
C ASN A 37 -26.15 -6.72 -25.22
N LYS A 38 -27.19 -5.91 -24.97
CA LYS A 38 -27.07 -4.69 -24.16
C LYS A 38 -26.49 -4.94 -22.76
N LYS A 39 -26.89 -6.05 -22.10
CA LYS A 39 -26.32 -6.41 -20.79
C LYS A 39 -24.86 -6.83 -20.90
N VAL A 40 -24.50 -7.59 -21.92
CA VAL A 40 -23.12 -8.01 -22.20
C VAL A 40 -22.24 -6.81 -22.48
N ASP A 41 -22.68 -5.89 -23.34
CA ASP A 41 -21.94 -4.67 -23.68
C ASP A 41 -21.72 -3.79 -22.43
N ASN A 42 -22.75 -3.62 -21.61
CA ASN A 42 -22.63 -2.89 -20.34
C ASN A 42 -21.68 -3.57 -19.36
N LEU A 43 -21.66 -4.92 -19.31
CA LEU A 43 -20.71 -5.66 -18.48
C LEU A 43 -19.28 -5.51 -18.99
N LEU A 44 -19.07 -5.57 -20.30
CA LEU A 44 -17.77 -5.37 -20.93
C LEU A 44 -17.25 -3.95 -20.66
N ALA A 45 -18.10 -2.93 -20.78
CA ALA A 45 -17.74 -1.55 -20.46
C ALA A 45 -17.38 -1.38 -18.97
N LYS A 46 -18.15 -1.99 -18.05
CA LYS A 46 -17.83 -1.98 -16.62
C LYS A 46 -16.51 -2.69 -16.34
N TYR A 47 -16.28 -3.84 -16.96
CA TYR A 47 -15.04 -4.60 -16.81
C TYR A 47 -13.84 -3.79 -17.31
N ASP A 48 -13.92 -3.15 -18.47
CA ASP A 48 -12.85 -2.30 -19.02
C ASP A 48 -12.54 -1.12 -18.08
N ASN A 49 -13.58 -0.43 -17.57
CA ASN A 49 -13.40 0.65 -16.60
C ASN A 49 -12.74 0.16 -15.30
N SER A 50 -13.22 -0.95 -14.73
CA SER A 50 -12.62 -1.54 -13.54
C SER A 50 -11.19 -2.01 -13.78
N SER A 51 -10.87 -2.54 -14.97
CA SER A 51 -9.51 -2.92 -15.33
C SER A 51 -8.58 -1.70 -15.33
N LYS A 52 -9.02 -0.58 -15.91
CA LYS A 52 -8.25 0.68 -15.92
C LYS A 52 -8.06 1.26 -14.52
N GLU A 53 -9.08 1.20 -13.67
CA GLU A 53 -8.97 1.61 -12.27
C GLU A 53 -7.95 0.75 -11.51
N ILE A 54 -7.96 -0.58 -11.72
CA ILE A 54 -6.99 -1.49 -11.11
C ILE A 54 -5.56 -1.16 -11.58
N GLU A 55 -5.35 -0.91 -12.88
CA GLU A 55 -4.05 -0.50 -13.41
C GLU A 55 -3.55 0.81 -12.79
N ALA A 56 -4.43 1.80 -12.64
CA ALA A 56 -4.09 3.07 -11.99
C ALA A 56 -3.70 2.87 -10.52
N LEU A 57 -4.45 2.05 -9.78
CA LEU A 57 -4.16 1.72 -8.38
C LEU A 57 -2.83 0.96 -8.24
N LEU A 58 -2.50 0.06 -9.17
CA LEU A 58 -1.22 -0.65 -9.15
C LEU A 58 -0.04 0.31 -9.33
N ILE A 59 -0.19 1.32 -10.20
CA ILE A 59 0.83 2.37 -10.37
C ILE A 59 0.99 3.16 -9.07
N GLU A 60 -0.12 3.59 -8.45
CA GLU A 60 -0.09 4.34 -7.19
C GLU A 60 0.54 3.54 -6.05
N ILE A 61 0.21 2.25 -5.93
CA ILE A 61 0.83 1.34 -4.95
C ILE A 61 2.35 1.25 -5.20
N GLY A 62 2.77 1.14 -6.46
CA GLY A 62 4.19 1.12 -6.82
C GLY A 62 4.92 2.40 -6.40
N GLU A 63 4.32 3.56 -6.62
CA GLU A 63 4.88 4.84 -6.18
C GLU A 63 4.93 4.98 -4.65
N ASN A 64 3.84 4.61 -3.97
CA ASN A 64 3.79 4.65 -2.51
C ASN A 64 4.80 3.71 -1.87
N THR A 65 5.01 2.52 -2.44
CA THR A 65 6.03 1.56 -1.98
C THR A 65 7.43 2.18 -2.02
N LYS A 66 7.77 2.87 -3.12
CA LYS A 66 9.06 3.58 -3.25
C LYS A 66 9.21 4.70 -2.21
N ARG A 67 8.13 5.46 -1.96
CA ARG A 67 8.14 6.51 -0.92
C ARG A 67 8.34 5.91 0.47
N THR A 68 7.67 4.79 0.78
CA THR A 68 7.83 4.09 2.04
C THR A 68 9.26 3.57 2.22
N GLU A 69 9.86 3.00 1.18
CA GLU A 69 11.25 2.53 1.22
C GLU A 69 12.23 3.69 1.50
N PHE A 70 12.04 4.84 0.84
CA PHE A 70 12.83 6.04 1.10
C PHE A 70 12.70 6.52 2.56
N VAL A 71 11.48 6.53 3.11
CA VAL A 71 11.25 6.92 4.50
C VAL A 71 11.92 5.94 5.47
N LEU A 72 11.84 4.64 5.21
CA LEU A 72 12.51 3.61 6.03
C LEU A 72 14.03 3.80 6.02
N GLU A 73 14.61 4.08 4.86
CA GLU A 73 16.05 4.36 4.75
C GLU A 73 16.43 5.63 5.51
N TYR A 74 15.62 6.69 5.40
CA TYR A 74 15.82 7.92 6.14
C TYR A 74 15.76 7.70 7.65
N LEU A 75 14.77 6.93 8.15
CA LEU A 75 14.65 6.58 9.56
C LEU A 75 15.85 5.79 10.05
N LYS A 76 16.36 4.85 9.25
CA LYS A 76 17.59 4.10 9.59
C LYS A 76 18.79 5.02 9.75
N ARG A 77 18.96 6.01 8.86
CA ARG A 77 20.03 7.01 9.00
C ARG A 77 19.83 7.90 10.22
N LEU A 78 18.59 8.28 10.51
CA LEU A 78 18.26 9.08 11.68
C LEU A 78 18.60 8.34 12.98
N ASP A 79 18.25 7.06 13.07
CA ASP A 79 18.55 6.18 14.20
C ASP A 79 20.07 6.05 14.43
N GLN A 80 20.84 5.82 13.37
CA GLN A 80 22.30 5.81 13.44
C GLN A 80 22.88 7.13 13.92
N ASN A 81 22.33 8.26 13.46
CA ASN A 81 22.78 9.58 13.89
C ASN A 81 22.39 9.86 15.35
N ALA A 82 21.22 9.41 15.79
CA ALA A 82 20.79 9.51 17.18
C ALA A 82 21.68 8.66 18.11
N SER A 83 22.04 7.45 17.71
CA SER A 83 23.00 6.60 18.45
C SER A 83 24.34 7.29 18.59
N ARG A 84 24.92 7.81 17.48
CA ARG A 84 26.19 8.55 17.54
C ARG A 84 26.10 9.79 18.41
N LEU A 85 24.98 10.50 18.38
CA LEU A 85 24.76 11.67 19.21
C LEU A 85 24.71 11.28 20.69
N ALA A 86 24.03 10.18 21.03
CA ALA A 86 24.00 9.65 22.39
C ALA A 86 25.40 9.26 22.88
N ASP A 87 26.18 8.56 22.04
CA ASP A 87 27.56 8.18 22.35
C ASP A 87 28.44 9.41 22.59
N ASN A 88 28.32 10.45 21.75
CA ASN A 88 29.05 11.71 21.91
C ASN A 88 28.65 12.43 23.21
N ILE A 89 27.35 12.53 23.52
CA ILE A 89 26.88 13.15 24.76
C ILE A 89 27.41 12.39 25.97
N GLN A 90 27.37 11.06 25.95
CA GLN A 90 27.91 10.24 27.04
C GLN A 90 29.42 10.45 27.20
N GLY A 91 30.17 10.47 26.09
CA GLY A 91 31.61 10.76 26.09
C GLY A 91 31.92 12.14 26.69
N ASP A 92 31.21 13.19 26.26
CA ASP A 92 31.40 14.55 26.77
C ASP A 92 31.06 14.68 28.26
N GLN A 93 30.01 13.99 28.73
CA GLN A 93 29.65 13.95 30.16
C GLN A 93 30.71 13.23 30.99
N SER A 94 31.18 12.05 30.53
CA SER A 94 32.26 11.31 31.19
C SER A 94 33.55 12.12 31.25
N MET A 95 33.91 12.81 30.17
CA MET A 95 35.08 13.68 30.09
C MET A 95 34.97 14.87 31.05
N SER A 96 33.84 15.57 31.05
CA SER A 96 33.59 16.72 31.94
C SER A 96 33.67 16.31 33.42
N LYS A 97 33.08 15.16 33.78
CA LYS A 97 33.11 14.61 35.13
C LYS A 97 34.52 14.18 35.54
N ALA A 98 35.31 13.60 34.63
CA ALA A 98 36.70 13.24 34.88
C ALA A 98 37.57 14.47 35.18
N ILE A 99 37.40 15.56 34.41
CA ILE A 99 38.09 16.83 34.64
C ILE A 99 37.72 17.41 36.02
N GLU A 100 36.45 17.41 36.38
CA GLU A 100 36.00 17.91 37.68
C GLU A 100 36.61 17.12 38.84
N MET A 101 36.60 15.78 38.76
CA MET A 101 37.19 14.91 39.78
C MET A 101 38.72 15.04 39.85
N ALA A 102 39.41 15.23 38.72
CA ALA A 102 40.84 15.48 38.69
C ALA A 102 41.21 16.80 39.39
N ARG A 103 40.44 17.88 39.16
CA ARG A 103 40.61 19.16 39.85
C ARG A 103 40.33 19.09 41.35
N GLN A 104 39.45 18.18 41.77
CA GLN A 104 39.20 17.89 43.19
C GLN A 104 40.29 17.01 43.82
N GLY A 105 41.28 16.56 43.05
CA GLY A 105 42.38 15.73 43.54
C GLY A 105 42.00 14.28 43.82
N LYS A 106 40.90 13.79 43.25
CA LYS A 106 40.47 12.39 43.41
C LYS A 106 41.51 11.40 42.88
N ASP A 107 41.49 10.19 43.44
CA ASP A 107 42.41 9.14 43.02
C ASP A 107 42.09 8.65 41.61
N HIS A 108 43.14 8.29 40.88
CA HIS A 108 43.06 7.82 39.50
C HIS A 108 42.09 6.65 39.33
N LEU A 109 42.12 5.65 40.23
CA LEU A 109 41.26 4.47 40.13
C LEU A 109 39.79 4.83 40.37
N GLU A 110 39.54 5.85 41.19
CA GLU A 110 38.20 6.36 41.46
C GLU A 110 37.61 7.07 40.23
N ILE A 111 38.42 7.84 39.52
CA ILE A 111 38.01 8.53 38.28
C ILE A 111 37.62 7.52 37.21
N ILE A 112 38.46 6.50 36.94
CA ILE A 112 38.15 5.43 35.96
C ILE A 112 36.84 4.74 36.29
N LYS A 113 36.62 4.40 37.57
CA LYS A 113 35.43 3.70 38.01
C LYS A 113 34.15 4.53 37.80
N GLU A 114 34.23 5.84 37.98
CA GLU A 114 33.09 6.77 37.93
C GLU A 114 32.78 7.32 36.54
N THR A 115 33.73 7.28 35.60
CA THR A 115 33.59 7.85 34.23
C THR A 115 33.65 6.79 33.13
N GLY A 116 34.23 5.62 33.42
CA GLY A 116 34.43 4.54 32.45
C GLY A 116 35.50 4.82 31.39
N LEU A 117 36.27 5.90 31.55
CA LEU A 117 37.36 6.27 30.65
C LEU A 117 38.56 5.31 30.77
N SER A 118 39.41 5.25 29.74
CA SER A 118 40.61 4.43 29.75
C SER A 118 41.63 4.96 30.77
N ASN A 119 42.57 4.08 31.14
CA ASN A 119 43.67 4.45 32.02
C ASN A 119 44.52 5.59 31.42
N GLU A 120 44.87 5.49 30.13
CA GLU A 120 45.64 6.53 29.45
C GLU A 120 44.88 7.88 29.38
N GLU A 121 43.56 7.84 29.16
CA GLU A 121 42.73 9.04 29.09
C GLU A 121 42.66 9.76 30.44
N VAL A 122 42.48 9.01 31.53
CA VAL A 122 42.42 9.56 32.89
C VAL A 122 43.78 10.12 33.32
N GLU A 123 44.88 9.42 33.01
CA GLU A 123 46.24 9.90 33.33
C GLU A 123 46.55 11.25 32.64
N ALA A 124 46.17 11.39 31.37
CA ALA A 124 46.32 12.64 30.64
C ALA A 124 45.50 13.80 31.24
N ILE A 125 44.26 13.53 31.68
CA ILE A 125 43.40 14.53 32.32
C ILE A 125 43.99 14.97 33.68
N ILE A 126 44.43 14.02 34.50
CA ILE A 126 45.04 14.32 35.79
C ILE A 126 46.31 15.15 35.58
N HIS A 127 47.18 14.77 34.64
CA HIS A 127 48.43 15.49 34.40
C HIS A 127 48.21 16.92 33.90
N SER A 128 47.14 17.17 33.15
CA SER A 128 46.84 18.49 32.57
C SER A 128 46.05 19.42 33.49
N HIS A 129 45.35 18.90 34.50
CA HIS A 129 44.40 19.67 35.32
C HIS A 129 44.63 19.60 36.83
N LYS A 130 45.67 18.89 37.29
CA LYS A 130 46.10 18.87 38.69
C LYS A 130 47.13 20.00 38.89
N GLU A 131 46.66 21.18 39.29
CA GLU A 131 47.53 22.24 39.84
C GLU A 131 47.99 21.90 41.26
#